data_AF-A0A0A7CPP9-F1
#
_entry.id   AF-A0A0A7CPP9-F1
#
_cell.length_a   1.000
_cell.length_b   1.000
_cell.length_c   1.000
_cell.angle_alpha   90.00
_cell.angle_beta   90.00
_cell.angle_gamma   90.00
#
_symmetry.space_group_name_H-M   'P 1'
#
loop_
_entity.id
_entity.type
_entity.pdbx_description
1 polymer ?
#
loop_
_entity_poly.entity_id
_entity_poly.type
_entity_poly.pdbx_seq_one_letter_code
_entity_poly.pdbx_strand_id
1 'polypeptide(L)'
;MPSIGTYLIATATLATVGVQAASVACTSSDDTAWSNLIAVNATVACAAALKLPAGAPFVAGLQNPFGVCQPACTENLANYTAANASMAAYLNGVCTDLGNPTRNGSACSVADGILWFGLYHTAAWTNCSSVVSGSTFEDLTPQTLENSKKFCATPACIGNAQAIGSLMPNCSTNVSDPMANTLLYFQKDFGCKPAPAGRPCSMVDDFAMQELGMTAPWSNCTSKMTLPSNATVKDVMDAAMAGGLTTFCTSPCSAFVFSVLNKMPACDMGPDMPSAAMVSAMCPATPTPTPTSTPTPTPTPTPTPTKTSTASALTLMTTTVFLQLIMLA
;
A
#
# COMPACT_ATOMS: atom_id res chain seq x y z
N MET A 1 9.07 8.02 -6.93
CA MET A 1 8.63 8.23 -5.54
C MET A 1 9.86 8.63 -4.73
N PRO A 2 9.90 9.82 -4.11
CA PRO A 2 11.03 10.18 -3.26
C PRO A 2 11.05 9.25 -2.05
N SER A 3 12.23 8.74 -1.71
CA SER A 3 12.47 7.84 -0.58
C SER A 3 12.08 8.51 0.74
N ILE A 4 10.87 8.26 1.22
CA ILE A 4 10.39 8.67 2.54
C ILE A 4 11.10 7.87 3.66
N GLY A 5 11.86 6.82 3.31
CA GLY A 5 12.60 5.96 4.23
C GLY A 5 13.70 6.64 5.08
N THR A 6 14.01 7.92 4.87
CA THR A 6 15.11 8.59 5.59
C THR A 6 14.66 9.51 6.73
N TYR A 7 13.37 9.83 6.87
CA TYR A 7 12.94 10.90 7.80
C TYR A 7 12.24 10.46 9.09
N LEU A 8 11.97 9.17 9.30
CA LEU A 8 11.32 8.71 10.53
C LEU A 8 11.90 7.41 11.11
N ILE A 9 13.18 7.11 10.83
CA ILE A 9 13.87 6.11 11.65
C ILE A 9 14.19 6.76 12.98
N ALA A 10 13.33 6.43 13.93
CA ALA A 10 13.48 6.49 15.37
C ALA A 10 14.83 5.93 15.87
N THR A 11 15.93 6.61 15.55
CA THR A 11 17.10 6.66 16.44
C THR A 11 16.77 7.45 17.72
N ALA A 12 15.60 8.11 17.76
CA ALA A 12 15.14 8.95 18.86
C ALA A 12 13.99 8.34 19.69
N THR A 13 13.90 7.02 19.90
CA THR A 13 12.91 6.52 20.90
C THR A 13 13.35 5.35 21.78
N LEU A 14 14.38 4.58 21.42
CA LEU A 14 15.03 3.71 22.42
C LEU A 14 16.07 4.47 23.27
N ALA A 15 16.60 5.60 22.78
CA ALA A 15 17.52 6.46 23.54
C ALA A 15 16.82 7.56 24.37
N THR A 16 15.56 7.90 24.08
CA THR A 16 14.83 9.02 24.74
C THR A 16 13.63 8.58 25.57
N VAL A 17 13.30 7.28 25.61
CA VAL A 17 12.67 6.69 26.83
C VAL A 17 13.74 6.52 27.93
N GLY A 18 14.78 7.37 27.91
CA GLY A 18 15.36 7.91 29.13
C GLY A 18 14.27 8.65 29.88
N VAL A 19 13.48 7.88 30.62
CA VAL A 19 12.66 8.35 31.73
C VAL A 19 13.56 9.31 32.52
N GLN A 20 13.22 10.61 32.58
CA GLN A 20 13.79 11.53 33.58
C GLN A 20 13.26 11.18 34.99
N ALA A 21 13.08 9.90 35.29
CA ALA A 21 13.02 9.44 36.65
C ALA A 21 14.45 9.58 37.18
N ALA A 22 14.59 10.22 38.33
CA ALA A 22 15.86 10.29 39.05
C ALA A 22 16.57 8.94 38.95
N SER A 23 17.69 8.90 38.23
CA SER A 23 18.38 7.65 37.88
C SER A 23 18.92 7.03 39.16
N VAL A 24 18.14 6.12 39.75
CA VAL A 24 18.65 5.17 40.73
C VAL A 24 19.75 4.40 40.00
N ALA A 25 20.98 4.47 40.50
CA ALA A 25 22.09 3.73 39.92
C ALA A 25 21.73 2.24 39.91
N CYS A 26 21.89 1.57 38.76
CA CYS A 26 21.70 0.13 38.64
C CYS A 26 22.55 -0.58 39.70
N THR A 27 21.95 -1.52 40.42
CA THR A 27 22.69 -2.37 41.35
C THR A 27 23.46 -3.45 40.58
N SER A 28 24.51 -4.01 41.16
CA SER A 28 25.23 -5.14 40.54
C SER A 28 24.34 -6.39 40.32
N SER A 29 23.26 -6.52 41.09
CA SER A 29 22.20 -7.51 40.84
C SER A 29 21.42 -7.22 39.56
N ASP A 30 21.16 -5.95 39.24
CA ASP A 30 20.48 -5.55 38.00
C ASP A 30 21.37 -5.85 36.78
N ASP A 31 22.67 -5.60 36.87
CA ASP A 31 23.64 -5.91 35.80
C ASP A 31 23.77 -7.42 35.54
N THR A 32 23.75 -8.23 36.60
CA THR A 32 23.80 -9.70 36.49
C THR A 32 22.49 -10.25 35.91
N ALA A 33 21.35 -9.73 36.38
CA ALA A 33 20.05 -10.09 35.82
C ALA A 33 19.97 -9.73 34.34
N TRP A 34 20.44 -8.54 33.95
CA TRP A 34 20.50 -8.09 32.56
C TRP A 34 21.44 -8.93 31.69
N SER A 35 22.61 -9.30 32.20
CA SER A 35 23.57 -10.16 31.49
C SER A 35 23.00 -11.56 31.23
N ASN A 36 22.33 -12.15 32.23
CA ASN A 36 21.65 -13.44 32.08
C ASN A 36 20.46 -13.36 31.11
N LEU A 37 19.79 -12.20 31.06
CA LEU A 37 18.68 -11.91 30.15
C LEU A 37 19.13 -11.81 28.69
N ILE A 38 20.25 -11.13 28.44
CA ILE A 38 20.87 -11.06 27.11
C ILE A 38 21.29 -12.45 26.62
N ALA A 39 21.64 -13.36 27.54
CA ALA A 39 22.02 -14.73 27.20
C ALA A 39 20.83 -15.63 26.84
N VAL A 40 19.57 -15.20 27.05
CA VAL A 40 18.39 -16.00 26.65
C VAL A 40 18.19 -15.89 25.14
N ASN A 41 18.46 -16.99 24.44
CA ASN A 41 18.22 -17.09 23.01
C ASN A 41 16.72 -17.06 22.70
N ALA A 42 16.35 -16.39 21.62
CA ALA A 42 15.01 -16.50 21.07
C ALA A 42 14.72 -17.96 20.70
N THR A 43 13.49 -18.43 20.95
CA THR A 43 13.05 -19.73 20.44
C THR A 43 13.15 -19.74 18.91
N VAL A 44 13.27 -20.90 18.27
CA VAL A 44 13.36 -20.99 16.80
C VAL A 44 12.18 -20.30 16.12
N ALA A 45 10.97 -20.46 16.66
CA ALA A 45 9.77 -19.82 16.14
C ALA A 45 9.83 -18.29 16.28
N CYS A 46 10.23 -17.79 17.45
CA CYS A 46 10.37 -16.36 17.67
C CYS A 46 11.51 -15.73 16.83
N ALA A 47 12.66 -16.40 16.73
CA ALA A 47 13.77 -15.98 15.89
C ALA A 47 13.35 -15.88 14.43
N ALA A 48 12.57 -16.85 13.92
CA ALA A 48 12.02 -16.78 12.57
C ALA A 48 11.07 -15.59 12.37
N ALA A 49 10.16 -15.35 13.34
CA ALA A 49 9.24 -14.21 13.30
C ALA A 49 9.98 -12.85 13.33
N LEU A 50 11.08 -12.78 14.06
CA LEU A 50 11.94 -11.60 14.19
C LEU A 50 12.97 -11.46 13.06
N LYS A 51 13.04 -12.43 12.13
CA LYS A 51 14.10 -12.53 11.10
C LYS A 51 15.52 -12.54 11.69
N LEU A 52 15.69 -13.17 12.85
CA LEU A 52 16.98 -13.34 13.51
C LEU A 52 17.63 -14.69 13.12
N PRO A 53 18.97 -14.77 13.10
CA PRO A 53 19.68 -16.03 13.00
C PRO A 53 19.27 -17.01 14.12
N ALA A 54 19.31 -18.32 13.84
CA ALA A 54 19.03 -19.33 14.85
C ALA A 54 20.02 -19.19 16.02
N GLY A 55 19.49 -19.17 17.25
CA GLY A 55 20.29 -18.97 18.46
C GLY A 55 20.66 -17.51 18.76
N ALA A 56 20.14 -16.53 18.02
CA ALA A 56 20.30 -15.13 18.36
C ALA A 56 19.61 -14.79 19.70
N PRO A 57 20.17 -13.85 20.48
CA PRO A 57 19.56 -13.43 21.73
C PRO A 57 18.25 -12.69 21.48
N PHE A 58 17.24 -12.90 22.33
CA PHE A 58 15.93 -12.26 22.16
C PHE A 58 16.00 -10.72 22.17
N VAL A 59 16.96 -10.14 22.89
CA VAL A 59 17.20 -8.69 22.91
C VAL A 59 17.50 -8.10 21.53
N ALA A 60 18.07 -8.88 20.59
CA ALA A 60 18.27 -8.42 19.22
C ALA A 60 16.94 -8.16 18.49
N GLY A 61 15.88 -8.84 18.92
CA GLY A 61 14.52 -8.68 18.40
C GLY A 61 13.79 -7.44 18.89
N LEU A 62 14.25 -6.80 19.98
CA LEU A 62 13.56 -5.64 20.57
C LEU A 62 13.55 -4.41 19.63
N GLN A 63 14.39 -4.41 18.59
CA GLN A 63 14.34 -3.41 17.51
C GLN A 63 13.12 -3.57 16.60
N ASN A 64 12.45 -4.73 16.65
CA ASN A 64 11.22 -5.03 15.94
C ASN A 64 10.09 -5.36 16.95
N PRO A 65 9.53 -4.35 17.64
CA PRO A 65 8.49 -4.56 18.65
C PRO A 65 7.24 -5.25 18.11
N PHE A 66 6.89 -5.04 16.83
CA PHE A 66 5.80 -5.77 16.19
C PHE A 66 6.07 -7.29 16.15
N GLY A 67 7.29 -7.69 15.78
CA GLY A 67 7.71 -9.08 15.76
C GLY A 67 7.74 -9.72 17.16
N VAL A 68 8.18 -8.95 18.16
CA VAL A 68 8.21 -9.37 19.58
C VAL A 68 6.82 -9.68 20.12
N CYS A 69 5.80 -8.93 19.67
CA CYS A 69 4.42 -9.11 20.08
C CYS A 69 3.67 -10.21 19.31
N GLN A 70 4.33 -10.93 18.39
CA GLN A 70 3.69 -12.03 17.67
C GLN A 70 3.48 -13.25 18.58
N PRO A 71 2.46 -14.10 18.31
CA PRO A 71 2.22 -15.32 19.08
C PRO A 71 3.43 -16.26 19.17
N ALA A 72 4.27 -16.29 18.14
CA ALA A 72 5.50 -17.09 18.11
C ALA A 72 6.54 -16.67 19.18
N CYS A 73 6.43 -15.45 19.71
CA CYS A 73 7.34 -14.88 20.70
C CYS A 73 6.77 -14.82 22.12
N THR A 74 5.56 -15.34 22.37
CA THR A 74 4.89 -15.22 23.67
C THR A 74 5.72 -15.80 24.82
N GLU A 75 6.35 -16.96 24.65
CA GLU A 75 7.21 -17.57 25.70
C GLU A 75 8.46 -16.72 25.96
N ASN A 76 9.15 -16.27 24.91
CA ASN A 76 10.33 -15.43 25.06
C ASN A 76 9.99 -14.08 25.70
N LEU A 77 8.86 -13.48 25.33
CA LEU A 77 8.37 -12.25 25.93
C LEU A 77 8.01 -12.45 27.41
N ALA A 78 7.34 -13.55 27.77
CA ALA A 78 7.04 -13.86 29.17
C ALA A 78 8.31 -14.02 30.01
N ASN A 79 9.31 -14.76 29.50
CA ASN A 79 10.60 -14.94 30.18
C ASN A 79 11.35 -13.61 30.32
N TYR A 80 11.35 -12.78 29.26
CA TYR A 80 12.00 -11.47 29.27
C TYR A 80 11.34 -10.51 30.28
N THR A 81 10.01 -10.44 30.27
CA THR A 81 9.24 -9.56 31.16
C THR A 81 9.27 -10.00 32.62
N ALA A 82 9.34 -11.31 32.90
CA ALA A 82 9.54 -11.82 34.25
C ALA A 82 10.89 -11.39 34.86
N ALA A 83 11.90 -11.18 34.02
CA ALA A 83 13.25 -10.83 34.45
C ALA A 83 13.53 -9.31 34.45
N ASN A 84 12.66 -8.48 33.85
CA ASN A 84 12.78 -7.02 33.85
C ASN A 84 11.42 -6.33 33.98
N ALA A 85 11.02 -6.02 35.22
CA ALA A 85 9.71 -5.42 35.52
C ALA A 85 9.50 -4.05 34.85
N SER A 86 10.55 -3.23 34.74
CA SER A 86 10.48 -1.90 34.12
C SER A 86 10.19 -2.00 32.62
N MET A 87 10.85 -2.91 31.92
CA MET A 87 10.60 -3.15 30.49
C MET A 87 9.34 -3.98 30.25
N ALA A 88 8.92 -4.80 31.22
CA ALA A 88 7.70 -5.58 31.15
C ALA A 88 6.45 -4.71 30.97
N ALA A 89 6.31 -3.66 31.79
CA ALA A 89 5.17 -2.75 31.68
C ALA A 89 5.12 -2.08 30.29
N TYR A 90 6.27 -1.65 29.78
CA TYR A 90 6.38 -1.04 28.45
C TYR A 90 6.02 -2.02 27.33
N LEU A 91 6.67 -3.19 27.27
CA LEU A 91 6.43 -4.16 26.20
C LEU A 91 5.02 -4.75 26.23
N ASN A 92 4.48 -5.04 27.42
CA ASN A 92 3.10 -5.49 27.55
C ASN A 92 2.11 -4.40 27.13
N GLY A 93 2.40 -3.13 27.44
CA GLY A 93 1.64 -1.99 26.95
C GLY A 93 1.64 -1.92 25.43
N VAL A 94 2.83 -1.92 24.81
CA VAL A 94 2.97 -1.92 23.35
C VAL A 94 2.23 -3.10 22.72
N CYS A 95 2.42 -4.33 23.20
CA CYS A 95 1.73 -5.50 22.62
C CYS A 95 0.21 -5.43 22.79
N THR A 96 -0.28 -4.86 23.90
CA THR A 96 -1.71 -4.65 24.13
C THR A 96 -2.27 -3.62 23.14
N ASP A 97 -1.56 -2.51 22.95
CA ASP A 97 -1.96 -1.44 22.04
C ASP A 97 -1.90 -1.88 20.56
N LEU A 98 -0.90 -2.70 20.19
CA LEU A 98 -0.82 -3.32 18.86
C LEU A 98 -2.03 -4.22 18.55
N GLY A 99 -2.61 -4.86 19.57
CA GLY A 99 -3.85 -5.62 19.44
C GLY A 99 -5.10 -4.75 19.31
N ASN A 100 -5.00 -3.45 19.62
CA ASN A 100 -6.11 -2.50 19.64
C ASN A 100 -5.77 -1.22 18.87
N PRO A 101 -5.48 -1.31 17.56
CA PRO A 101 -5.09 -0.14 16.79
C PRO A 101 -6.18 0.92 16.77
N THR A 102 -5.77 2.18 16.68
CA THR A 102 -6.67 3.32 16.53
C THR A 102 -7.45 3.18 15.22
N ARG A 103 -8.78 3.20 15.28
CA ARG A 103 -9.67 2.98 14.10
C ARG A 103 -10.61 4.12 13.75
N ASN A 104 -10.59 5.20 14.52
CA ASN A 104 -11.56 6.30 14.47
C ASN A 104 -11.10 7.50 13.61
N GLY A 105 -9.92 7.42 12.97
CA GLY A 105 -9.34 8.51 12.20
C GLY A 105 -8.63 9.59 13.04
N SER A 106 -8.50 9.41 14.36
CA SER A 106 -7.76 10.36 15.21
C SER A 106 -6.25 10.31 14.96
N ALA A 107 -5.47 11.11 15.71
CA ALA A 107 -4.02 11.04 15.66
C ALA A 107 -3.52 9.62 16.00
N CYS A 108 -2.48 9.17 15.29
CA CYS A 108 -1.84 7.89 15.57
C CYS A 108 -1.10 7.90 16.91
N SER A 109 -1.25 6.82 17.67
CA SER A 109 -0.40 6.52 18.82
C SER A 109 0.98 6.01 18.37
N VAL A 110 1.91 5.89 19.31
CA VAL A 110 3.22 5.25 19.04
C VAL A 110 3.04 3.79 18.63
N ALA A 111 2.10 3.08 19.26
CA ALA A 111 1.80 1.70 18.91
C ALA A 111 1.24 1.57 17.49
N ASP A 112 0.40 2.49 17.05
CA ASP A 112 -0.11 2.51 15.67
C ASP A 112 1.03 2.66 14.65
N GLY A 113 2.01 3.52 14.94
CA GLY A 113 3.21 3.67 14.10
C GLY A 113 4.04 2.39 14.03
N ILE A 114 4.24 1.72 15.16
CA ILE A 114 4.93 0.41 15.23
C ILE A 114 4.16 -0.64 14.44
N LEU A 115 2.83 -0.70 14.60
CA LEU A 115 1.98 -1.64 13.89
C LEU A 115 2.07 -1.43 12.38
N TRP A 116 1.89 -0.18 11.93
CA TRP A 116 1.95 0.18 10.52
C TRP A 116 3.29 -0.21 9.90
N PHE A 117 4.41 0.17 10.53
CA PHE A 117 5.74 -0.17 10.05
C PHE A 117 5.98 -1.69 10.04
N GLY A 118 5.59 -2.38 11.12
CA GLY A 118 5.71 -3.83 11.25
C GLY A 118 4.94 -4.58 10.17
N LEU A 119 3.68 -4.20 9.93
CA LEU A 119 2.83 -4.75 8.88
C LEU A 119 3.44 -4.53 7.49
N TYR A 120 3.99 -3.35 7.21
CA TYR A 120 4.61 -3.03 5.91
C TYR A 120 5.86 -3.87 5.62
N HIS A 121 6.59 -4.29 6.66
CA HIS A 121 7.80 -5.11 6.57
C HIS A 121 7.54 -6.62 6.78
N THR A 122 6.28 -7.02 6.93
CA THR A 122 5.92 -8.45 6.94
C THR A 122 6.35 -9.09 5.63
N ALA A 123 6.77 -10.36 5.72
CA ALA A 123 7.20 -11.10 4.54
C ALA A 123 6.04 -11.17 3.53
N ALA A 124 6.36 -10.89 2.27
CA ALA A 124 5.45 -11.13 1.17
C ALA A 124 5.09 -12.62 1.14
N TRP A 125 3.80 -12.94 1.03
CA TRP A 125 3.40 -14.34 0.87
C TRP A 125 3.87 -14.88 -0.48
N THR A 126 4.32 -16.14 -0.46
CA THR A 126 4.90 -16.85 -1.61
C THR A 126 3.98 -16.89 -2.83
N ASN A 127 2.66 -16.90 -2.62
CA ASN A 127 1.68 -16.90 -3.70
C ASN A 127 1.53 -15.53 -4.39
N CYS A 128 1.84 -14.41 -3.71
CA CYS A 128 1.83 -13.09 -4.31
C CYS A 128 3.20 -12.70 -4.88
N SER A 129 4.29 -13.08 -4.21
CA SER A 129 5.66 -12.76 -4.66
C SER A 129 6.07 -13.46 -5.97
N SER A 130 5.33 -14.50 -6.37
CA SER A 130 5.46 -15.12 -7.70
C SER A 130 4.97 -14.23 -8.85
N VAL A 131 4.13 -13.23 -8.56
CA VAL A 131 3.52 -12.33 -9.55
C VAL A 131 4.21 -10.96 -9.58
N VAL A 132 4.64 -10.48 -8.42
CA VAL A 132 5.42 -9.25 -8.26
C VAL A 132 6.65 -9.60 -7.42
N SER A 133 7.85 -9.38 -7.96
CA SER A 133 9.08 -9.69 -7.24
C SER A 133 9.20 -8.83 -5.98
N GLY A 134 9.19 -9.45 -4.81
CA GLY A 134 9.34 -8.75 -3.54
C GLY A 134 9.46 -9.72 -2.36
N SER A 135 10.24 -9.32 -1.35
CA SER A 135 10.46 -10.10 -0.13
C SER A 135 9.58 -9.62 1.03
N THR A 136 9.19 -8.36 1.01
CA THR A 136 8.28 -7.71 1.98
C THR A 136 7.05 -7.16 1.28
N PHE A 137 6.05 -6.73 2.05
CA PHE A 137 4.89 -6.06 1.50
C PHE A 137 5.24 -4.72 0.83
N GLU A 138 6.20 -3.97 1.38
CA GLU A 138 6.80 -2.79 0.73
C GLU A 138 7.36 -3.10 -0.66
N ASP A 139 8.10 -4.20 -0.79
CA ASP A 139 8.67 -4.59 -2.09
C ASP A 139 7.59 -4.96 -3.11
N LEU A 140 6.39 -5.35 -2.63
CA LEU A 140 5.25 -5.67 -3.49
C LEU A 140 4.51 -4.44 -4.00
N THR A 141 4.78 -3.23 -3.49
CA THR A 141 4.11 -2.00 -3.95
C THR A 141 4.31 -1.86 -5.45
N PRO A 142 3.25 -1.99 -6.27
CA PRO A 142 3.41 -1.99 -7.70
C PRO A 142 3.98 -0.65 -8.17
N GLN A 143 5.08 -0.71 -8.93
CA GLN A 143 5.75 0.49 -9.45
C GLN A 143 5.27 0.88 -10.85
N THR A 144 4.50 0.00 -11.50
CA THR A 144 4.01 0.17 -12.87
C THR A 144 2.54 -0.22 -12.98
N LEU A 145 1.84 0.37 -13.96
CA LEU A 145 0.47 0.02 -14.31
C LEU A 145 0.31 -1.47 -14.65
N GLU A 146 1.32 -2.07 -15.29
CA GLU A 146 1.29 -3.50 -15.61
C GLU A 146 1.37 -4.35 -14.33
N ASN A 147 2.25 -3.99 -13.39
CA ASN A 147 2.40 -4.70 -12.13
C ASN A 147 1.16 -4.52 -11.24
N SER A 148 0.50 -3.34 -11.24
CA SER A 148 -0.72 -3.14 -10.47
C SER A 148 -1.90 -3.92 -11.05
N LYS A 149 -2.02 -3.98 -12.38
CA LYS A 149 -2.99 -4.85 -13.07
C LYS A 149 -2.76 -6.33 -12.71
N LYS A 150 -1.51 -6.81 -12.73
CA LYS A 150 -1.15 -8.18 -12.34
C LYS A 150 -1.46 -8.47 -10.86
N PHE A 151 -1.10 -7.54 -9.97
CA PHE A 151 -1.38 -7.63 -8.54
C PHE A 151 -2.90 -7.76 -8.30
N CYS A 152 -3.69 -6.86 -8.90
CA CYS A 152 -5.14 -6.84 -8.75
C CYS A 152 -5.88 -7.94 -9.53
N ALA A 153 -5.22 -8.61 -10.48
CA ALA A 153 -5.75 -9.80 -11.12
C ALA A 153 -5.49 -11.08 -10.31
N THR A 154 -4.66 -11.02 -9.27
CA THR A 154 -4.23 -12.19 -8.50
C THR A 154 -5.03 -12.27 -7.18
N PRO A 155 -5.99 -13.21 -7.03
CA PRO A 155 -6.84 -13.28 -5.84
C PRO A 155 -6.05 -13.44 -4.53
N ALA A 156 -4.93 -14.15 -4.58
CA ALA A 156 -4.01 -14.28 -3.44
C ALA A 156 -3.45 -12.93 -2.98
N CYS A 157 -2.94 -12.11 -3.90
CA CYS A 157 -2.44 -10.77 -3.59
C CYS A 157 -3.54 -9.88 -2.98
N ILE A 158 -4.75 -9.91 -3.56
CA ILE A 158 -5.89 -9.15 -3.03
C ILE A 158 -6.27 -9.61 -1.63
N GLY A 159 -6.43 -10.92 -1.41
CA GLY A 159 -6.80 -11.46 -0.09
C GLY A 159 -5.76 -11.12 0.98
N ASN A 160 -4.48 -11.16 0.61
CA ASN A 160 -3.37 -10.77 1.49
C ASN A 160 -3.37 -9.28 1.82
N ALA A 161 -3.51 -8.42 0.81
CA ALA A 161 -3.62 -6.97 1.03
C ALA A 161 -4.84 -6.64 1.91
N GLN A 162 -5.96 -7.33 1.73
CA GLN A 162 -7.14 -7.17 2.58
C GLN A 162 -6.88 -7.64 4.01
N ALA A 163 -6.18 -8.75 4.20
CA ALA A 163 -5.80 -9.24 5.53
C ALA A 163 -4.92 -8.21 6.27
N ILE A 164 -3.88 -7.68 5.62
CA ILE A 164 -3.05 -6.62 6.20
C ILE A 164 -3.86 -5.34 6.43
N GLY A 165 -4.63 -4.91 5.44
CA GLY A 165 -5.46 -3.70 5.52
C GLY A 165 -6.47 -3.76 6.67
N SER A 166 -6.95 -4.95 7.05
CA SER A 166 -7.82 -5.12 8.22
C SER A 166 -7.11 -4.90 9.56
N LEU A 167 -5.79 -5.10 9.60
CA LEU A 167 -4.93 -4.86 10.75
C LEU A 167 -4.37 -3.44 10.78
N MET A 168 -4.31 -2.75 9.62
CA MET A 168 -3.81 -1.39 9.55
C MET A 168 -4.61 -0.45 10.46
N PRO A 169 -3.93 0.41 11.25
CA PRO A 169 -4.62 1.43 11.99
C PRO A 169 -5.31 2.40 11.02
N ASN A 170 -6.45 2.93 11.42
CA ASN A 170 -7.12 4.03 10.75
C ASN A 170 -6.97 5.27 11.63
N CYS A 171 -5.78 5.87 11.56
CA CYS A 171 -5.37 7.05 12.30
C CYS A 171 -4.54 7.95 11.38
N SER A 172 -4.44 9.24 11.69
CA SER A 172 -3.60 10.18 10.94
C SER A 172 -2.29 10.49 11.67
N THR A 173 -1.17 10.42 10.93
CA THR A 173 0.14 10.88 11.42
C THR A 173 0.27 12.41 11.38
N ASN A 174 -0.56 13.07 10.56
CA ASN A 174 -0.68 14.52 10.49
C ASN A 174 -2.15 14.90 10.27
N VAL A 175 -2.82 15.38 11.32
CA VAL A 175 -4.26 15.69 11.28
C VAL A 175 -4.63 16.79 10.26
N SER A 176 -3.66 17.58 9.80
CA SER A 176 -3.87 18.60 8.77
C SER A 176 -3.81 18.04 7.34
N ASP A 177 -3.30 16.82 7.17
CA ASP A 177 -3.15 16.16 5.88
C ASP A 177 -4.05 14.90 5.82
N PRO A 178 -5.14 14.91 5.02
CA PRO A 178 -5.99 13.74 4.84
C PRO A 178 -5.24 12.50 4.31
N MET A 179 -4.15 12.69 3.56
CA MET A 179 -3.31 11.60 3.04
C MET A 179 -2.38 10.99 4.10
N ALA A 180 -2.23 11.64 5.25
CA ALA A 180 -1.43 11.14 6.36
C ALA A 180 -2.15 10.06 7.18
N ASN A 181 -3.38 9.67 6.79
CA ASN A 181 -4.08 8.53 7.35
C ASN A 181 -3.47 7.20 6.88
N THR A 182 -3.04 6.37 7.82
CA THR A 182 -2.32 5.11 7.56
C THR A 182 -3.12 4.10 6.75
N LEU A 183 -4.43 3.95 7.02
CA LEU A 183 -5.29 3.06 6.24
C LEU A 183 -5.54 3.59 4.82
N LEU A 184 -5.74 4.91 4.66
CA LEU A 184 -5.92 5.50 3.33
C LEU A 184 -4.64 5.43 2.51
N TYR A 185 -3.48 5.62 3.13
CA TYR A 185 -2.17 5.43 2.51
C TYR A 185 -2.00 3.98 2.03
N PHE A 186 -2.35 3.01 2.87
CA PHE A 186 -2.34 1.60 2.48
C PHE A 186 -3.28 1.29 1.30
N GLN A 187 -4.47 1.88 1.30
CA GLN A 187 -5.43 1.75 0.18
C GLN A 187 -4.93 2.41 -1.10
N LYS A 188 -4.15 3.49 -0.98
CA LYS A 188 -3.48 4.12 -2.12
C LYS A 188 -2.41 3.21 -2.73
N ASP A 189 -1.68 2.46 -1.91
CA ASP A 189 -0.60 1.60 -2.42
C ASP A 189 -1.07 0.21 -2.89
N PHE A 190 -2.18 -0.30 -2.34
CA PHE A 190 -2.63 -1.69 -2.60
C PHE A 190 -4.12 -1.84 -2.93
N GLY A 191 -4.85 -0.72 -3.05
CA GLY A 191 -6.28 -0.71 -3.33
C GLY A 191 -6.59 -1.12 -4.78
N CYS A 192 -7.19 -2.30 -4.94
CA CYS A 192 -7.60 -2.83 -6.25
C CYS A 192 -9.01 -2.44 -6.71
N LYS A 193 -9.66 -1.52 -5.99
CA LYS A 193 -11.00 -1.03 -6.32
C LYS A 193 -10.94 0.49 -6.45
N PRO A 194 -11.57 1.07 -7.49
CA PRO A 194 -11.69 2.51 -7.60
C PRO A 194 -12.26 3.11 -6.33
N ALA A 195 -11.66 4.19 -5.86
CA ALA A 195 -12.09 4.89 -4.68
C ALA A 195 -13.43 5.61 -4.96
N PRO A 196 -14.32 5.70 -3.95
CA PRO A 196 -15.54 6.50 -4.08
C PRO A 196 -15.22 7.97 -4.35
N ALA A 197 -16.17 8.69 -4.94
CA ALA A 197 -16.01 10.11 -5.22
C ALA A 197 -15.71 10.92 -3.94
N GLY A 198 -14.74 11.84 -4.02
CA GLY A 198 -14.32 12.67 -2.89
C GLY A 198 -13.55 11.94 -1.78
N ARG A 199 -13.15 10.69 -2.01
CA ARG A 199 -12.20 9.95 -1.15
C ARG A 199 -10.82 9.92 -1.80
N PRO A 200 -9.73 9.81 -1.04
CA PRO A 200 -8.40 9.64 -1.62
C PRO A 200 -8.35 8.52 -2.66
N CYS A 201 -7.64 8.77 -3.75
CA CYS A 201 -7.47 7.81 -4.84
C CYS A 201 -6.81 6.51 -4.35
N SER A 202 -7.29 5.38 -4.87
CA SER A 202 -6.68 4.07 -4.67
C SER A 202 -5.52 3.85 -5.65
N MET A 203 -4.80 2.74 -5.50
CA MET A 203 -3.73 2.35 -6.42
C MET A 203 -4.21 2.31 -7.87
N VAL A 204 -5.37 1.68 -8.12
CA VAL A 204 -5.89 1.55 -9.49
C VAL A 204 -6.30 2.89 -10.09
N ASP A 205 -6.74 3.84 -9.25
CA ASP A 205 -7.04 5.20 -9.67
C ASP A 205 -5.76 5.95 -10.04
N ASP A 206 -4.73 5.89 -9.19
CA ASP A 206 -3.42 6.51 -9.42
C ASP A 206 -2.79 6.05 -10.74
N PHE A 207 -2.85 4.75 -11.02
CA PHE A 207 -2.32 4.22 -12.27
C PHE A 207 -3.19 4.56 -13.48
N ALA A 208 -4.51 4.61 -13.35
CA ALA A 208 -5.39 5.10 -14.42
C ALA A 208 -5.10 6.56 -14.75
N MET A 209 -4.83 7.38 -13.73
CA MET A 209 -4.43 8.78 -13.89
C MET A 209 -3.06 8.91 -14.54
N GLN A 210 -2.10 8.06 -14.17
CA GLN A 210 -0.80 8.03 -14.83
C GLN A 210 -0.93 7.68 -16.32
N GLU A 211 -1.77 6.70 -16.66
CA GLU A 211 -2.06 6.32 -18.05
C GLU A 211 -2.69 7.49 -18.84
N LEU A 212 -3.66 8.18 -18.22
CA LEU A 212 -4.26 9.38 -18.79
C LEU A 212 -3.24 10.52 -18.95
N GLY A 213 -2.39 10.75 -17.95
CA GLY A 213 -1.35 11.77 -17.98
C GLY A 213 -0.33 11.55 -19.11
N MET A 214 -0.04 10.30 -19.45
CA MET A 214 0.85 9.90 -20.54
C MET A 214 0.18 9.91 -21.93
N THR A 215 -1.11 10.24 -22.02
CA THR A 215 -1.82 10.31 -23.30
C THR A 215 -1.25 11.44 -24.16
N ALA A 216 -0.87 11.13 -25.40
CA ALA A 216 -0.40 12.13 -26.35
C ALA A 216 -1.53 13.14 -26.65
N PRO A 217 -1.26 14.46 -26.61
CA PRO A 217 -2.24 15.46 -26.99
C PRO A 217 -2.58 15.36 -28.47
N TRP A 218 -3.76 15.88 -28.83
CA TRP A 218 -4.10 16.04 -30.23
C TRP A 218 -3.06 16.88 -30.96
N SER A 219 -2.75 16.54 -32.21
CA SER A 219 -1.72 17.22 -33.00
C SER A 219 -1.99 18.72 -33.21
N ASN A 220 -3.26 19.11 -33.26
CA ASN A 220 -3.68 20.51 -33.31
C ASN A 220 -3.47 21.24 -31.97
N CYS A 221 -3.50 20.53 -30.84
CA CYS A 221 -3.14 21.06 -29.54
C CYS A 221 -1.62 21.29 -29.46
N THR A 222 -0.81 20.27 -29.74
CA THR A 222 0.65 20.39 -29.66
C THR A 222 1.19 21.48 -30.59
N SER A 223 0.68 21.57 -31.82
CA SER A 223 1.09 22.62 -32.78
C SER A 223 0.75 24.03 -32.29
N LYS A 224 -0.40 24.22 -31.65
CA LYS A 224 -0.86 25.54 -31.20
C LYS A 224 -0.10 26.04 -29.98
N MET A 225 0.29 25.13 -29.08
CA MET A 225 1.08 25.44 -27.89
C MET A 225 2.60 25.31 -28.12
N THR A 226 3.03 25.00 -29.35
CA THR A 226 4.45 24.80 -29.70
C THR A 226 5.13 23.72 -28.85
N LEU A 227 4.38 22.65 -28.54
CA LEU A 227 4.84 21.52 -27.76
C LEU A 227 5.55 20.48 -28.65
N PRO A 228 6.53 19.73 -28.11
CA PRO A 228 7.19 18.68 -28.88
C PRO A 228 6.21 17.55 -29.25
N SER A 229 6.54 16.76 -30.28
CA SER A 229 5.66 15.69 -30.78
C SER A 229 5.45 14.53 -29.80
N ASN A 230 6.34 14.37 -28.82
CA ASN A 230 6.23 13.42 -27.71
C ASN A 230 5.65 14.05 -26.44
N ALA A 231 5.05 15.25 -26.53
CA ALA A 231 4.38 15.87 -25.40
C ALA A 231 3.26 14.98 -24.85
N THR A 232 2.98 15.18 -23.57
CA THR A 232 1.98 14.48 -22.77
C THR A 232 0.92 15.47 -22.28
N VAL A 233 -0.13 14.98 -21.62
CA VAL A 233 -1.11 15.85 -20.94
C VAL A 233 -0.39 16.75 -19.92
N LYS A 234 0.60 16.20 -19.20
CA LYS A 234 1.37 16.96 -18.22
C LYS A 234 2.05 18.17 -18.86
N ASP A 235 2.70 17.98 -20.01
CA ASP A 235 3.40 19.07 -20.71
C ASP A 235 2.43 20.17 -21.17
N VAL A 236 1.21 19.78 -21.59
CA VAL A 236 0.14 20.73 -21.94
C VAL A 236 -0.26 21.57 -20.72
N MET A 237 -0.41 20.94 -19.55
CA MET A 237 -0.82 21.64 -18.32
C MET A 237 0.29 22.56 -17.80
N ASP A 238 1.53 22.08 -17.78
CA ASP A 238 2.69 22.89 -17.39
C ASP A 238 2.84 24.13 -18.31
N ALA A 239 2.69 23.93 -19.63
CA ALA A 239 2.73 25.02 -20.59
C ALA A 239 1.55 25.99 -20.46
N ALA A 240 0.36 25.51 -20.09
CA ALA A 240 -0.80 26.36 -19.83
C ALA A 240 -0.57 27.27 -18.61
N MET A 241 0.04 26.72 -17.56
CA MET A 241 0.38 27.47 -16.34
C MET A 241 1.51 28.48 -16.59
N ALA A 242 2.51 28.13 -17.42
CA ALA A 242 3.63 29.02 -17.74
C ALA A 242 3.30 30.09 -18.79
N GLY A 243 2.55 29.74 -19.83
CA GLY A 243 2.26 30.59 -21.00
C GLY A 243 0.99 31.45 -20.88
N GLY A 244 0.29 31.34 -19.76
CA GLY A 244 -0.95 32.07 -19.49
C GLY A 244 -2.20 31.36 -19.99
N LEU A 245 -3.24 31.36 -19.14
CA LEU A 245 -4.51 30.68 -19.38
C LEU A 245 -5.22 31.12 -20.67
N THR A 246 -5.06 32.37 -21.10
CA THR A 246 -5.74 32.90 -22.31
C THR A 246 -5.38 32.11 -23.57
N THR A 247 -4.10 31.80 -23.76
CA THR A 247 -3.63 31.04 -24.94
C THR A 247 -4.12 29.60 -24.88
N PHE A 248 -4.08 28.99 -23.69
CA PHE A 248 -4.59 27.65 -23.47
C PHE A 248 -6.10 27.55 -23.72
N CYS A 249 -6.89 28.43 -23.13
CA CYS A 249 -8.36 28.42 -23.21
C CYS A 249 -8.89 28.69 -24.63
N THR A 250 -8.13 29.42 -25.46
CA THR A 250 -8.49 29.68 -26.88
C THR A 250 -7.93 28.64 -27.85
N SER A 251 -7.15 27.67 -27.34
CA SER A 251 -6.57 26.59 -28.15
C SER A 251 -7.44 25.32 -28.12
N PRO A 252 -7.25 24.38 -29.06
CA PRO A 252 -7.86 23.04 -28.97
C PRO A 252 -7.41 22.23 -27.74
N CYS A 253 -6.37 22.65 -27.03
CA CYS A 253 -5.85 21.96 -25.86
C CYS A 253 -6.80 21.98 -24.67
N SER A 254 -7.62 23.02 -24.50
CA SER A 254 -8.60 23.08 -23.41
C SER A 254 -9.64 21.96 -23.54
N ALA A 255 -10.15 21.73 -24.76
CA ALA A 255 -11.06 20.63 -25.06
C ALA A 255 -10.41 19.25 -24.87
N PHE A 256 -9.14 19.11 -25.27
CA PHE A 256 -8.38 17.88 -25.03
C PHE A 256 -8.21 17.60 -23.54
N VAL A 257 -7.72 18.56 -22.76
CA VAL A 257 -7.54 18.44 -21.30
C VAL A 257 -8.89 18.14 -20.64
N PHE A 258 -9.97 18.84 -21.02
CA PHE A 258 -11.30 18.55 -20.50
C PHE A 258 -11.75 17.11 -20.81
N SER A 259 -11.48 16.61 -22.02
CA SER A 259 -11.75 15.21 -22.37
C SER A 259 -10.95 14.21 -21.54
N VAL A 260 -9.74 14.55 -21.12
CA VAL A 260 -8.91 13.70 -20.24
C VAL A 260 -9.41 13.77 -18.80
N LEU A 261 -9.68 14.97 -18.28
CA LEU A 261 -10.19 15.18 -16.92
C LEU A 261 -11.55 14.48 -16.71
N ASN A 262 -12.41 14.41 -17.72
CA ASN A 262 -13.68 13.67 -17.64
C ASN A 262 -13.52 12.14 -17.58
N LYS A 263 -12.33 11.63 -17.91
CA LYS A 263 -12.00 10.21 -17.78
C LYS A 263 -11.28 9.90 -16.47
N MET A 264 -10.86 10.93 -15.73
CA MET A 264 -10.21 10.72 -14.45
C MET A 264 -11.20 10.11 -13.45
N PRO A 265 -10.70 9.27 -12.54
CA PRO A 265 -11.51 8.75 -11.44
C PRO A 265 -12.05 9.91 -10.59
N ALA A 266 -13.24 9.74 -10.01
CA ALA A 266 -13.90 10.77 -9.22
C ALA A 266 -13.29 10.99 -7.82
N CYS A 267 -12.20 10.29 -7.52
CA CYS A 267 -11.49 10.36 -6.25
C CYS A 267 -10.79 11.72 -6.05
N ASP A 268 -10.50 12.04 -4.80
CA ASP A 268 -9.74 13.22 -4.41
C ASP A 268 -8.25 12.97 -4.65
N MET A 269 -7.68 13.75 -5.57
CA MET A 269 -6.27 13.73 -5.92
C MET A 269 -5.42 14.64 -5.03
N GLY A 270 -6.06 15.32 -4.07
CA GLY A 270 -5.44 16.38 -3.28
C GLY A 270 -5.44 17.73 -4.01
N PRO A 271 -4.89 18.77 -3.36
CA PRO A 271 -4.99 20.16 -3.83
C PRO A 271 -4.18 20.46 -5.10
N ASP A 272 -3.24 19.58 -5.48
CA ASP A 272 -2.27 19.85 -6.54
C ASP A 272 -2.79 19.53 -7.96
N MET A 273 -3.88 18.77 -8.09
CA MET A 273 -4.49 18.47 -9.38
C MET A 273 -5.72 19.36 -9.64
N PRO A 274 -5.75 20.13 -10.72
CA PRO A 274 -6.93 20.91 -11.07
C PRO A 274 -8.07 20.00 -11.52
N SER A 275 -9.26 20.22 -10.96
CA SER A 275 -10.47 19.50 -11.35
C SER A 275 -11.01 19.96 -12.71
N ALA A 276 -11.83 19.13 -13.36
CA ALA A 276 -12.56 19.53 -14.57
C ALA A 276 -13.38 20.82 -14.35
N ALA A 277 -13.94 20.99 -13.16
CA ALA A 277 -14.68 22.20 -12.78
C ALA A 277 -13.76 23.43 -12.72
N MET A 278 -12.55 23.29 -12.18
CA MET A 278 -11.56 24.37 -12.14
C MET A 278 -11.12 24.79 -13.54
N VAL A 279 -10.81 23.84 -14.41
CA VAL A 279 -10.46 24.13 -15.81
C VAL A 279 -11.63 24.77 -16.56
N SER A 280 -12.86 24.29 -16.34
CA SER A 280 -14.06 24.91 -16.90
C SER A 280 -14.28 26.35 -16.42
N ALA A 281 -13.98 26.64 -15.15
CA ALA A 281 -14.06 27.99 -14.60
C ALA A 281 -12.99 28.92 -15.17
N MET A 282 -11.79 28.40 -15.44
CA MET A 282 -10.69 29.15 -16.07
C MET A 282 -10.90 29.39 -17.57
N CYS A 283 -11.56 28.45 -18.26
CA CYS A 283 -11.79 28.49 -19.70
C CYS A 283 -13.29 28.48 -20.05
N PRO A 284 -14.08 29.52 -19.69
CA PRO A 284 -15.54 29.52 -19.82
C PRO A 284 -16.04 29.50 -21.27
N ALA A 285 -15.19 29.86 -22.23
CA ALA A 285 -15.52 29.82 -23.66
C ALA A 285 -15.35 28.42 -24.29
N THR A 286 -14.89 27.42 -23.53
CA THR A 286 -14.72 26.07 -24.06
C THR A 286 -16.11 25.44 -24.20
N PRO A 287 -16.59 25.13 -25.42
CA PRO A 287 -17.86 24.46 -25.57
C PRO A 287 -17.78 23.13 -24.81
N THR A 288 -18.73 22.90 -23.90
CA THR A 288 -18.88 21.60 -23.26
C THR A 288 -19.01 20.57 -24.39
N PRO A 289 -18.12 19.57 -24.50
CA PRO A 289 -18.24 18.57 -25.56
C PRO A 289 -19.64 18.00 -25.49
N THR A 290 -20.42 18.19 -26.55
CA THR A 290 -21.75 17.60 -26.64
C THR A 290 -21.54 16.09 -26.53
N PRO A 291 -22.18 15.39 -25.58
CA PRO A 291 -22.00 13.96 -25.43
C PRO A 291 -22.28 13.30 -26.77
N THR A 292 -21.24 12.73 -27.38
CA THR A 292 -21.38 12.00 -28.63
C THR A 292 -22.33 10.85 -28.34
N SER A 293 -23.49 10.83 -28.99
CA SER A 293 -24.46 9.75 -28.83
C SER A 293 -23.75 8.43 -29.03
N THR A 294 -23.64 7.64 -27.96
CA THR A 294 -23.04 6.30 -28.04
C THR A 294 -23.80 5.54 -29.12
N PRO A 295 -23.12 5.00 -30.16
CA PRO A 295 -23.82 4.26 -31.20
C PRO A 295 -24.58 3.12 -30.53
N THR A 296 -25.89 3.10 -30.73
CA THR A 296 -26.75 2.02 -30.23
C THR A 296 -26.14 0.70 -30.67
N PRO A 297 -25.85 -0.24 -29.75
CA PRO A 297 -25.24 -1.51 -30.13
C PRO A 297 -26.12 -2.18 -31.16
N THR A 298 -25.58 -2.38 -32.36
CA THR A 298 -26.25 -3.16 -33.41
C THR A 298 -26.51 -4.55 -32.81
N PRO A 299 -27.76 -5.05 -32.83
CA PRO A 299 -28.07 -6.36 -32.26
C PRO A 299 -27.15 -7.40 -32.91
N THR A 300 -26.33 -8.05 -32.07
CA THR A 300 -25.49 -9.15 -32.52
C THR A 300 -26.41 -10.28 -32.95
N PRO A 301 -26.26 -10.85 -34.16
CA PRO A 301 -27.11 -11.96 -34.60
C PRO A 301 -27.00 -13.09 -33.58
N THR A 302 -28.15 -13.52 -33.05
CA THR A 302 -28.24 -14.65 -32.15
C THR A 302 -27.65 -15.88 -32.86
N PRO A 303 -26.66 -16.58 -32.29
CA PRO A 303 -26.10 -17.77 -32.91
C PRO A 303 -27.22 -18.81 -33.04
N THR A 304 -27.49 -19.21 -34.29
CA THR A 304 -28.38 -20.33 -34.59
C THR A 304 -27.89 -21.57 -33.84
N PRO A 305 -28.74 -22.28 -33.07
CA PRO A 305 -28.31 -23.45 -32.33
C PRO A 305 -27.78 -24.54 -33.27
N THR A 306 -26.48 -24.77 -33.24
CA THR A 306 -25.84 -25.92 -33.87
C THR A 306 -26.30 -27.18 -33.14
N LYS A 307 -26.89 -28.12 -33.88
CA LYS A 307 -27.30 -29.42 -33.34
C LYS A 307 -26.05 -30.18 -32.86
N THR A 308 -25.83 -30.20 -31.55
CA THR A 308 -24.80 -31.03 -30.92
C THR A 308 -25.21 -32.49 -31.05
N SER A 309 -24.47 -33.25 -31.87
CA SER A 309 -24.59 -34.70 -31.89
C SER A 309 -24.03 -35.27 -30.59
N THR A 310 -24.91 -35.85 -29.77
CA THR A 310 -24.56 -36.62 -28.58
C THR A 310 -23.75 -37.86 -28.99
N ALA A 311 -22.42 -37.75 -28.98
CA ALA A 311 -21.54 -38.91 -29.02
C ALA A 311 -21.36 -39.42 -27.59
N SER A 312 -21.90 -40.61 -27.33
CA SER A 312 -21.60 -41.39 -26.13
C SER A 312 -20.13 -41.77 -26.14
N ALA A 313 -19.37 -41.30 -25.15
CA ALA A 313 -18.06 -41.86 -24.81
C ALA A 313 -18.05 -42.18 -23.32
N LEU A 314 -18.39 -43.44 -23.05
CA LEU A 314 -18.25 -44.14 -21.78
C LEU A 314 -16.84 -44.77 -21.75
N THR A 315 -15.92 -44.21 -20.97
CA THR A 315 -14.59 -44.78 -20.65
C THR A 315 -14.18 -44.20 -19.28
N LEU A 316 -14.42 -44.81 -18.11
CA LEU A 316 -13.66 -45.93 -17.49
C LEU A 316 -12.14 -45.77 -17.73
N MET A 317 -11.26 -45.38 -16.81
CA MET A 317 -10.96 -45.98 -15.51
C MET A 317 -9.82 -45.20 -14.81
N THR A 318 -9.93 -45.11 -13.48
CA THR A 318 -8.90 -45.34 -12.43
C THR A 318 -7.51 -44.66 -12.40
N THR A 319 -7.07 -44.48 -11.13
CA THR A 319 -5.68 -44.60 -10.59
C THR A 319 -4.68 -43.46 -10.81
N THR A 320 -4.49 -42.60 -9.79
CA THR A 320 -3.21 -42.52 -9.02
C THR A 320 -3.38 -41.69 -7.73
N VAL A 321 -3.57 -42.39 -6.60
CA VAL A 321 -3.24 -41.90 -5.25
C VAL A 321 -2.03 -42.72 -4.84
N PHE A 322 -0.81 -42.23 -5.09
CA PHE A 322 0.44 -42.78 -4.53
C PHE A 322 1.60 -41.84 -4.92
N LEU A 323 1.84 -40.78 -4.14
CA LEU A 323 3.17 -40.20 -3.92
C LEU A 323 3.13 -39.19 -2.76
N GLN A 324 2.73 -39.67 -1.59
CA GLN A 324 2.99 -39.03 -0.29
C GLN A 324 3.54 -40.12 0.62
N LEU A 325 4.82 -40.45 0.43
CA LEU A 325 5.73 -41.07 1.40
C LEU A 325 7.03 -41.34 0.65
N ILE A 326 8.16 -40.94 1.26
CA ILE A 326 9.56 -40.95 0.78
C ILE A 326 10.06 -39.52 0.50
N MET A 327 10.27 -38.78 1.59
CA MET A 327 11.34 -37.80 1.77
C MET A 327 11.47 -37.55 3.28
N LEU A 328 11.73 -38.63 4.03
CA LEU A 328 12.22 -38.63 5.40
C LEU A 328 12.99 -39.95 5.60
N ALA A 329 14.21 -39.95 5.09
CA ALA A 329 15.34 -40.76 5.51
C ALA A 329 16.59 -39.93 5.25
#